data_AF-A0A7K3PRK0-F1
#
_entry.id   AF-A0A7K3PRK0-F1
#
_cell.length_a   1.000
_cell.length_b   1.000
_cell.length_c   1.000
_cell.angle_alpha   90.00
_cell.angle_beta   90.00
_cell.angle_gamma   90.00
#
_symmetry.space_group_name_H-M   'P 1'
#
loop_
_entity.id
_entity.type
_entity.pdbx_description
1 polymer ?
#
loop_
_entity_poly.entity_id
_entity_poly.type
_entity_poly.pdbx_seq_one_letter_code
_entity_poly.pdbx_strand_id
1 'polypeptide(L)'
;MNERVTPAPALHALPDGEAEVALVLRLPWEDVARLGQEAGRLAAQTQRPVTLDEAVSHRLRSTRAASHARPAGEQPPAVGSPVP
;
A
#
# COMPACT_ATOMS: atom_id res chain seq x y z
N MET A 1 19.13 13.43 -22.60
CA MET A 1 18.23 13.91 -21.54
C MET A 1 16.86 13.30 -21.79
N ASN A 2 16.60 12.10 -21.24
CA ASN A 2 15.34 11.38 -21.44
C ASN A 2 14.47 11.55 -20.20
N GLU A 3 13.81 12.70 -20.11
CA GLU A 3 12.73 12.95 -19.15
C GLU A 3 11.53 12.11 -19.63
N ARG A 4 11.49 10.82 -19.27
CA ARG A 4 10.27 10.02 -19.44
C ARG A 4 9.28 10.58 -18.42
N VAL A 5 8.40 11.47 -18.87
CA VAL A 5 7.23 11.90 -18.12
C VAL A 5 6.38 10.66 -17.90
N THR A 6 6.50 10.04 -16.72
CA THR A 6 5.58 9.00 -16.30
C THR A 6 4.22 9.66 -16.18
N PRO A 7 3.19 9.23 -16.94
CA PRO A 7 1.85 9.75 -16.74
C PRO A 7 1.47 9.59 -15.27
N ALA A 8 0.79 10.60 -14.71
CA ALA A 8 0.33 10.55 -13.33
C ALA A 8 -0.40 9.21 -13.12
N PRO A 9 0.01 8.41 -12.12
CA PRO A 9 -0.51 7.07 -11.97
C PRO A 9 -2.01 7.15 -11.63
N ALA A 10 -2.84 6.50 -12.44
CA ALA A 10 -4.28 6.49 -12.23
C ALA A 10 -4.57 5.71 -10.94
N LEU A 11 -5.21 6.39 -9.98
CA LEU A 11 -5.67 5.80 -8.72
C LEU A 11 -7.06 5.20 -8.96
N HIS A 12 -7.19 3.89 -8.78
CA HIS A 12 -8.43 3.14 -9.00
C HIS A 12 -9.01 2.67 -7.67
N ALA A 13 -10.23 3.07 -7.32
CA ALA A 13 -10.89 2.53 -6.14
C ALA A 13 -11.35 1.08 -6.38
N LEU A 14 -11.21 0.23 -5.36
CA LEU A 14 -11.62 -1.17 -5.36
C LEU A 14 -12.95 -1.35 -4.59
N PRO A 15 -13.74 -2.40 -4.88
CA PRO A 15 -15.06 -2.60 -4.26
C PRO A 15 -15.04 -2.86 -2.75
N ASP A 16 -13.89 -3.25 -2.19
CA ASP A 16 -13.66 -3.48 -0.76
C ASP A 16 -13.38 -2.18 0.01
N GLY A 17 -13.37 -1.04 -0.67
CA GLY A 17 -13.05 0.26 -0.08
C GLY A 17 -11.55 0.60 -0.12
N GLU A 18 -10.73 -0.23 -0.75
CA GLU A 18 -9.31 0.04 -0.98
C GLU A 18 -9.08 0.82 -2.29
N ALA A 19 -7.83 1.15 -2.60
CA ALA A 19 -7.45 1.73 -3.88
C ALA A 19 -6.15 1.14 -4.43
N GLU A 20 -6.10 0.93 -5.74
CA GLU A 20 -4.96 0.42 -6.50
C GLU A 20 -4.27 1.55 -7.27
N VAL A 21 -2.92 1.51 -7.31
CA VAL A 21 -2.09 2.44 -8.08
C VAL A 21 -0.90 1.70 -8.70
N ALA A 22 -0.69 1.88 -10.01
CA ALA A 22 0.46 1.32 -10.71
C ALA A 22 1.60 2.34 -10.81
N LEU A 23 2.76 2.02 -10.24
CA LEU A 23 3.93 2.92 -10.18
C LEU A 23 5.13 2.31 -10.91
N VAL A 24 5.81 3.12 -11.71
CA VAL A 24 7.14 2.77 -12.26
C VAL A 24 8.20 3.47 -11.42
N LEU A 25 8.95 2.70 -10.64
CA LEU A 25 10.01 3.20 -9.77
C LEU A 25 11.39 2.89 -10.38
N ARG A 26 12.32 3.83 -10.24
CA ARG A 26 13.74 3.58 -10.49
C ARG A 26 14.41 3.31 -9.15
N LEU A 27 14.80 2.05 -8.93
CA LEU A 27 15.46 1.63 -7.71
C LEU A 27 16.93 1.32 -7.98
N PRO A 28 17.85 1.70 -7.07
CA PRO A 28 19.23 1.26 -7.15
C PRO A 28 19.31 -0.25 -6.88
N TRP A 29 20.37 -0.90 -7.36
CA TRP A 29 20.49 -2.35 -7.28
C TRP A 29 20.65 -2.84 -5.82
N GLU A 30 21.21 -2.02 -4.94
CA GLU A 30 21.30 -2.34 -3.50
C GLU A 30 19.92 -2.50 -2.87
N ASP A 31 18.95 -1.65 -3.24
CA ASP A 31 17.59 -1.74 -2.72
C ASP A 31 16.87 -2.98 -3.24
N VAL A 32 17.09 -3.34 -4.51
CA VAL A 32 16.58 -4.60 -5.09
C VAL A 32 17.17 -5.80 -4.35
N ALA A 33 18.46 -5.78 -4.04
CA ALA A 33 19.10 -6.84 -3.27
C ALA A 33 18.51 -6.96 -1.85
N ARG A 34 18.21 -5.85 -1.17
CA ARG A 34 17.55 -5.87 0.14
C ARG A 34 16.14 -6.46 0.08
N LEU A 35 15.38 -6.19 -0.99
CA LEU A 35 14.08 -6.84 -1.22
C LEU A 35 14.24 -8.35 -1.45
N GLY A 36 15.27 -8.79 -2.17
CA GLY A 36 15.60 -10.21 -2.31
C GLY A 36 15.92 -10.89 -0.98
N GLN A 37 16.68 -10.22 -0.09
CA GLN A 37 16.96 -10.73 1.26
C GLN A 37 15.67 -10.87 2.10
N GLU A 38 14.77 -9.89 1.99
CA GLU A 38 13.46 -9.96 2.65
C GLU A 38 12.62 -11.14 2.13
N ALA A 39 12.63 -11.39 0.81
CA ALA A 39 11.98 -12.55 0.22
C ALA A 39 12.57 -13.87 0.75
N GLY A 40 13.90 -13.98 0.85
CA GLY A 40 14.57 -15.14 1.45
C GLY A 40 14.18 -15.33 2.92
N ARG A 41 14.09 -14.25 3.69
CA ARG A 41 13.62 -14.26 5.08
C ARG A 41 12.17 -14.74 5.19
N LEU A 42 11.28 -14.26 4.32
CA LEU A 42 9.87 -14.65 4.32
C LEU A 42 9.71 -16.12 3.86
N ALA A 43 10.50 -16.57 2.89
CA ALA A 43 10.53 -17.97 2.46
C ALA A 43 10.99 -18.91 3.59
N ALA A 44 12.01 -18.51 4.34
CA ALA A 44 12.46 -19.26 5.52
C ALA A 44 11.41 -19.31 6.64
N GLN A 45 10.67 -18.22 6.87
CA GLN A 45 9.61 -18.18 7.87
C GLN A 45 8.38 -19.03 7.48
N THR A 46 8.01 -18.97 6.19
CA THR A 46 6.81 -19.66 5.68
C THR A 46 7.09 -21.10 5.21
N GLN A 47 8.37 -21.49 5.15
CA GLN A 47 8.82 -22.78 4.60
C GLN A 47 8.29 -23.05 3.19
N ARG A 48 8.10 -21.97 2.40
CA ARG A 48 7.55 -22.00 1.05
C ARG A 48 8.35 -21.05 0.15
N PRO A 49 8.51 -21.35 -1.15
CA PRO A 49 8.94 -20.34 -2.12
C PRO A 49 8.07 -19.07 -2.06
N VAL A 50 8.70 -17.90 -2.07
CA VAL A 50 8.06 -16.59 -1.98
C VAL A 50 8.53 -15.71 -3.12
N THR A 51 7.60 -15.04 -3.79
CA THR A 51 7.89 -14.07 -4.85
C THR A 51 8.33 -12.72 -4.29
N LEU A 52 9.00 -11.92 -5.13
CA LEU A 52 9.43 -10.57 -4.74
C LEU A 52 8.24 -9.67 -4.39
N ASP A 53 7.13 -9.80 -5.13
CA ASP A 53 5.89 -9.04 -4.88
C ASP A 53 5.27 -9.39 -3.53
N GLU A 54 5.21 -10.68 -3.17
CA GLU A 54 4.76 -11.13 -1.85
C GLU A 54 5.64 -10.55 -0.73
N ALA A 55 6.97 -10.55 -0.92
CA ALA A 55 7.92 -9.98 0.05
C ALA A 55 7.77 -8.46 0.19
N VAL A 56 7.57 -7.75 -0.91
CA VAL A 56 7.29 -6.30 -0.92
C VAL A 56 5.97 -6.03 -0.20
N SER A 57 4.91 -6.75 -0.55
CA SER A 57 3.60 -6.64 0.09
C SER A 57 3.67 -6.90 1.59
N HIS A 58 4.39 -7.95 2.01
CA HIS A 58 4.64 -8.25 3.41
C HIS A 58 5.41 -7.12 4.11
N ARG A 59 6.50 -6.64 3.49
CA ARG A 59 7.30 -5.54 4.04
C ARG A 59 6.48 -4.26 4.17
N LEU A 60 5.70 -3.88 3.15
CA LEU A 60 4.84 -2.70 3.20
C LEU A 60 3.78 -2.83 4.31
N ARG A 61 3.15 -4.00 4.46
CA ARG A 61 2.19 -4.24 5.55
C ARG A 61 2.84 -4.28 6.93
N SER A 62 4.05 -4.83 7.06
CA SER A 62 4.75 -5.03 8.33
C SER A 62 5.49 -3.78 8.81
N THR A 63 6.10 -3.02 7.89
CA THR A 63 6.84 -1.78 8.21
C THR A 63 5.95 -0.56 8.38
N ARG A 64 4.72 -0.58 7.82
CA ARG A 64 3.80 0.53 7.95
C ARG A 64 3.14 0.49 9.33
N ALA A 65 3.71 1.22 10.28
CA ALA A 65 2.92 1.88 11.31
C ALA A 65 2.01 2.89 10.61
N ALA A 66 0.90 2.43 10.03
CA ALA A 66 -0.02 3.29 9.33
C ALA A 66 -0.72 4.17 10.36
N SER A 67 -0.26 5.42 10.49
CA SER A 67 -1.14 6.54 10.82
C SER A 67 -2.12 6.67 9.67
N HIS A 68 -3.13 5.80 9.63
CA HIS A 68 -4.34 6.08 8.88
C HIS A 68 -4.81 7.44 9.40
N ALA A 69 -4.99 8.42 8.51
CA ALA A 69 -5.86 9.52 8.85
C ALA A 69 -7.19 8.86 9.18
N ARG A 70 -7.53 8.78 10.48
CA ARG A 70 -8.85 8.36 10.93
C ARG A 70 -9.81 9.20 10.11
N PRO A 71 -10.75 8.62 9.34
CA PRO A 71 -11.84 9.43 8.82
C PRO A 71 -12.47 10.04 10.08
N ALA A 72 -12.38 11.37 10.20
CA ALA A 72 -13.16 12.07 11.20
C ALA A 72 -14.58 11.58 10.99
N GLY A 73 -15.13 10.93 12.02
CA GLY A 73 -16.47 10.40 11.93
C GLY A 73 -17.39 11.55 11.59
N GLU A 74 -17.89 11.57 10.36
CA GLU A 74 -19.11 12.29 10.03
C GLU A 74 -20.23 11.46 10.67
N GLN A 75 -20.36 11.64 11.99
CA GLN A 75 -21.50 11.19 12.75
C GLN A 75 -22.70 11.93 12.15
N PRO A 76 -23.70 11.23 11.57
CA PRO A 76 -24.89 11.92 11.10
C PRO A 76 -25.52 12.66 12.30
N PRO A 77 -25.86 13.95 12.18
CA PRO A 77 -26.49 14.67 13.28
C PRO A 77 -27.80 13.97 13.62
N ALA A 78 -27.92 13.58 14.89
CA ALA A 78 -29.12 12.98 15.44
C ALA A 78 -30.31 13.95 15.24
N VAL A 79 -31.43 13.35 14.81
CA VAL A 79 -32.74 13.95 14.60
C VAL A 79 -33.15 14.95 15.69
N GLY A 80 -33.29 16.22 15.32
CA GLY A 80 -34.02 17.20 16.12
C GLY A 80 -35.52 16.96 15.95
N SER A 81 -36.20 16.61 17.04
CA SER A 81 -37.67 16.54 17.09
C SER A 81 -38.29 17.91 16.82
N PRO A 82 -39.42 18.01 16.08
CA PRO A 82 -40.18 19.23 16.00
C PRO A 82 -40.93 19.44 17.33
N VAL A 83 -40.70 20.58 17.98
CA VAL A 83 -41.54 21.07 19.09
C VAL A 83 -42.68 21.89 18.45
N PRO A 84 -43.93 21.73 18.95
CA PRO A 84 -45.17 22.20 18.29
C PRO A 84 -45.29 23.71 18.12
#